data_AF-A0A8X7YWR9-F1
#
_entry.id   AF-A0A8X7YWR9-F1
#
_cell.length_a   1.000
_cell.length_b   1.000
_cell.length_c   1.000
_cell.angle_alpha   90.00
_cell.angle_beta   90.00
_cell.angle_gamma   90.00
#
_symmetry.space_group_name_H-M   'P 1'
#
loop_
_entity.id
_entity.type
_entity.pdbx_description
1 polymer ?
#
loop_
_entity_poly.entity_id
_entity_poly.type
_entity_poly.pdbx_seq_one_letter_code
_entity_poly.pdbx_strand_id
1 'polypeptide(L)'
;MLKSSSFRDDYMSKHYNNVAISVFPSLFLLMGSIQNSRFNTTATPKPLVIVTPINVSHIQATIFCSQKHGMNVRIRSGGHDYEGLSYVSVLPFVIIDLINLRAINVDGENSTAWVQAGATLGELYYSIAEKSGTLAFPAGACPTVGAGGHLSGGGYGGLMRKYGLAADNIIDAQLIDAKGRILDRASMGEDLFWAIRGGGGNTFGVVVAWKLKLVPVPHTVTIFSVVRSLEENATKLIHRWQYVANKLPEDLFITAYITKTNSSREGISTIQAEFPSLFLGGADRLLPLMQENFPELGLVKDDCTEMSWVEFVLYNSGYSTNSSLDVLLNRTPQYITNFKGKSDYVKKPMPEIAFEGIWKRFLKVGIETPRLILVPYGGKMDQISESSIPFAHRAGNLYKIQYLLLWNEQGKEASMRHVAWIRRLYSYTAPYVSKNPREAYIGYRDLDVGMNNIQGNTILVSGLACKDPKSVQASDFSFSGLHMLGNTSNAVGSRVPAVNVAQIPGLNTLGISFARIDYAPSGSNPLHTHPRASEILTVLEGSLEVGFVTSNPENRLITEVLQKGGVFVFPINLVHFQRNVGTSNAVA
;
A
#
# COMPACT_ATOMS: atom_id res chain seq x y z
N MET A 1 -20.09 19.75 -20.67
CA MET A 1 -19.77 20.66 -21.79
C MET A 1 -19.67 22.11 -21.34
N LEU A 2 -20.67 22.71 -20.69
CA LEU A 2 -20.61 24.12 -20.26
C LEU A 2 -19.42 24.47 -19.34
N LYS A 3 -19.11 23.63 -18.34
CA LYS A 3 -17.97 23.89 -17.42
C LYS A 3 -16.60 23.84 -18.11
N SER A 4 -16.40 22.97 -19.10
CA SER A 4 -15.11 22.80 -19.78
C SER A 4 -14.85 23.94 -20.77
N SER A 5 -15.88 24.42 -21.47
CA SER A 5 -15.76 25.60 -22.33
C SER A 5 -15.48 26.86 -21.50
N SER A 6 -16.25 27.11 -20.43
CA SER A 6 -16.02 28.29 -19.57
C SER A 6 -14.64 28.27 -18.91
N PHE A 7 -14.16 27.10 -18.48
CA PHE A 7 -12.79 26.97 -17.97
C PHE A 7 -11.75 27.33 -19.04
N ARG A 8 -11.91 26.82 -20.27
CA ARG A 8 -10.99 27.11 -21.37
C ARG A 8 -10.95 28.60 -21.63
N ASP A 9 -12.10 29.24 -21.77
CA ASP A 9 -12.17 30.65 -22.15
C ASP A 9 -11.53 31.55 -21.09
N ASP A 10 -11.81 31.28 -19.81
CA ASP A 10 -11.15 31.97 -18.69
C ASP A 10 -9.65 31.70 -18.64
N TYR A 11 -9.20 30.46 -18.90
CA TYR A 11 -7.79 30.14 -18.93
C TYR A 11 -7.08 30.85 -20.09
N MET A 12 -7.64 30.82 -21.30
CA MET A 12 -7.08 31.46 -22.48
C MET A 12 -7.05 32.99 -22.33
N SER A 13 -8.05 33.58 -21.66
CA SER A 13 -8.05 35.03 -21.36
C SER A 13 -6.86 35.46 -20.50
N LYS A 14 -6.30 34.56 -19.69
CA LYS A 14 -5.11 34.81 -18.85
C LYS A 14 -3.80 34.48 -19.54
N HIS A 15 -3.81 33.56 -20.49
CA HIS A 15 -2.62 33.09 -21.20
C HIS A 15 -2.94 32.92 -22.70
N TYR A 16 -2.88 34.04 -23.43
CA TYR A 16 -2.92 34.04 -24.88
C TYR A 16 -1.59 33.50 -25.42
N ASN A 17 -1.63 32.27 -25.94
CA ASN A 17 -0.57 31.57 -26.66
C ASN A 17 0.46 30.81 -25.79
N ASN A 18 0.71 29.55 -26.15
CA ASN A 18 1.78 28.63 -25.70
C ASN A 18 1.43 27.50 -24.70
N VAL A 19 0.16 27.16 -24.48
CA VAL A 19 -0.20 25.95 -23.71
C VAL A 19 -1.06 25.00 -24.53
N ALA A 20 -0.67 23.72 -24.59
CA ALA A 20 -1.54 22.67 -25.05
C ALA A 20 -2.64 22.44 -24.00
N ILE A 21 -3.78 23.11 -24.17
CA ILE A 21 -5.00 22.85 -23.41
C ILE A 21 -5.88 21.95 -24.26
N SER A 22 -6.08 20.72 -23.81
CA SER A 22 -6.99 19.79 -24.48
C SER A 22 -8.36 19.84 -23.80
N VAL A 23 -9.28 20.60 -24.39
CA VAL A 23 -10.66 20.82 -23.87
C VAL A 23 -11.58 19.64 -24.20
N PHE A 24 -11.17 18.83 -25.16
CA PHE A 24 -11.49 17.42 -25.26
C PHE A 24 -10.17 16.68 -25.02
N PRO A 25 -10.05 15.79 -24.03
CA PRO A 25 -8.79 15.14 -23.74
C PRO A 25 -8.27 14.46 -24.99
N SER A 26 -7.10 14.85 -25.48
CA SER A 26 -6.36 14.05 -26.43
C SER A 26 -6.17 12.69 -25.78
N LEU A 27 -6.78 11.65 -26.36
CA LEU A 27 -6.71 10.30 -25.85
C LEU A 27 -5.24 9.87 -25.70
N PHE A 28 -4.40 10.35 -26.63
CA PHE A 28 -2.95 10.18 -26.61
C PHE A 28 -2.29 10.80 -25.37
N LEU A 29 -2.59 12.07 -25.05
CA LEU A 29 -2.04 12.73 -23.84
C LEU A 29 -2.51 12.04 -22.56
N LEU A 30 -3.77 11.59 -22.51
CA LEU A 30 -4.28 10.88 -21.35
C LEU A 30 -3.58 9.52 -21.18
N MET A 31 -3.46 8.74 -22.25
CA MET A 31 -2.90 7.39 -22.20
C MET A 31 -1.37 7.35 -22.03
N GLY A 32 -0.65 8.38 -22.49
CA GLY A 32 0.82 8.39 -22.57
C GLY A 32 1.58 8.17 -21.26
N SER A 33 0.91 8.29 -20.10
CA SER A 33 1.50 8.00 -18.78
C SER A 33 0.56 7.26 -17.83
N ILE A 34 -0.42 6.49 -18.34
CA ILE A 34 -1.20 5.56 -17.50
C ILE A 34 -0.39 4.27 -17.31
N GLN A 35 0.07 4.02 -16.09
CA GLN A 35 0.96 2.90 -15.79
C GLN A 35 0.24 1.66 -15.25
N ASN A 36 -1.01 1.81 -14.80
CA ASN A 36 -1.87 0.70 -14.42
C ASN A 36 -3.04 0.58 -15.40
N SER A 37 -2.96 -0.40 -16.32
CA SER A 37 -3.96 -0.63 -17.36
C SER A 37 -5.35 -0.94 -16.79
N ARG A 38 -5.45 -1.33 -15.52
CA ARG A 38 -6.74 -1.56 -14.84
C ARG A 38 -7.65 -0.32 -14.88
N PHE A 39 -7.06 0.86 -14.97
CA PHE A 39 -7.75 2.15 -15.08
C PHE A 39 -7.77 2.73 -16.49
N ASN A 40 -7.24 2.01 -17.49
CA ASN A 40 -7.29 2.41 -18.89
C ASN A 40 -8.47 1.73 -19.60
N THR A 41 -9.69 1.93 -19.10
CA THR A 41 -10.91 1.36 -19.67
C THR A 41 -11.88 2.44 -20.13
N THR A 42 -12.79 2.09 -21.04
CA THR A 42 -13.86 3.00 -21.49
C THR A 42 -14.77 3.45 -20.35
N ALA A 43 -14.99 2.57 -19.36
CA ALA A 43 -15.80 2.86 -18.17
C ALA A 43 -15.11 3.75 -17.13
N THR A 44 -13.79 3.92 -17.19
CA THR A 44 -13.06 4.76 -16.22
C THR A 44 -13.40 6.23 -16.46
N PRO A 45 -13.79 7.02 -15.42
CA PRO A 45 -14.05 8.44 -15.57
C PRO A 45 -12.89 9.19 -16.23
N LYS A 46 -13.21 10.11 -17.14
CA LYS A 46 -12.25 10.88 -17.93
C LYS A 46 -12.21 12.33 -17.45
N PRO A 47 -11.04 13.00 -17.51
CA PRO A 47 -10.96 14.42 -17.18
C PRO A 47 -11.76 15.24 -18.18
N LEU A 48 -12.21 16.42 -17.74
CA LEU A 48 -12.79 17.42 -18.63
C LEU A 48 -11.72 18.21 -19.38
N VAL A 49 -10.56 18.43 -18.75
CA VAL A 49 -9.43 19.16 -19.31
C VAL A 49 -8.13 18.51 -18.85
N ILE A 50 -7.13 18.49 -19.74
CA ILE A 50 -5.73 18.19 -19.39
C ILE A 50 -4.90 19.43 -19.71
N VAL A 51 -4.12 19.89 -18.74
CA VAL A 51 -3.18 21.01 -18.88
C VAL A 51 -1.76 20.46 -18.69
N THR A 52 -0.90 20.67 -19.69
CA THR A 52 0.52 20.29 -19.65
C THR A 52 1.41 21.55 -19.48
N PRO A 53 1.52 22.11 -18.26
CA PRO A 53 2.18 23.39 -18.03
C PRO A 53 3.66 23.36 -18.46
N ILE A 54 4.09 24.37 -19.21
CA ILE A 54 5.51 24.67 -19.49
C ILE A 54 6.09 25.76 -18.57
N ASN A 55 5.24 26.39 -17.75
CA ASN A 55 5.60 27.45 -16.80
C ASN A 55 4.72 27.32 -15.55
N VAL A 56 5.21 27.77 -14.40
CA VAL A 56 4.48 27.82 -13.12
C VAL A 56 3.19 28.64 -13.18
N SER A 57 3.15 29.70 -13.99
CA SER A 57 1.95 30.54 -14.18
C SER A 57 0.75 29.75 -14.70
N HIS A 58 0.99 28.74 -15.54
CA HIS A 58 -0.03 27.85 -16.06
C HIS A 58 -0.67 26.99 -14.97
N ILE A 59 0.10 26.61 -13.95
CA ILE A 59 -0.42 25.90 -12.77
C ILE A 59 -1.30 26.84 -11.94
N GLN A 60 -0.83 28.08 -11.68
CA GLN A 60 -1.60 29.09 -10.96
C GLN A 60 -2.95 29.39 -11.64
N ALA A 61 -2.93 29.58 -12.97
CA ALA A 61 -4.14 29.76 -13.76
C ALA A 61 -5.07 28.54 -13.70
N THR A 62 -4.51 27.32 -13.78
CA THR A 62 -5.31 26.09 -13.65
C THR A 62 -6.01 26.03 -12.29
N ILE A 63 -5.30 26.31 -11.20
CA ILE A 63 -5.87 26.32 -9.83
C ILE A 63 -7.00 27.35 -9.74
N PHE A 64 -6.74 28.58 -10.16
CA PHE A 64 -7.73 29.66 -10.14
C PHE A 64 -9.00 29.29 -10.93
N CYS A 65 -8.85 28.84 -12.19
CA CYS A 65 -9.99 28.49 -13.03
C CYS A 65 -10.72 27.26 -12.49
N SER A 66 -10.01 26.30 -11.88
CA SER A 66 -10.63 25.11 -11.29
C SER A 66 -11.49 25.48 -10.08
N GLN A 67 -11.03 26.41 -9.24
CA GLN A 67 -11.82 26.96 -8.14
C GLN A 67 -13.04 27.72 -8.64
N LYS A 68 -12.86 28.63 -9.62
CA LYS A 68 -13.95 29.42 -10.22
C LYS A 68 -15.08 28.55 -10.79
N HIS A 69 -14.73 27.40 -11.39
CA HIS A 69 -15.69 26.51 -12.06
C HIS A 69 -16.10 25.27 -11.23
N GLY A 70 -15.63 25.17 -9.99
CA GLY A 70 -15.89 24.02 -9.11
C GLY A 70 -15.44 22.70 -9.73
N MET A 71 -14.22 22.65 -10.24
CA MET A 71 -13.59 21.44 -10.79
C MET A 71 -12.48 20.95 -9.88
N ASN A 72 -12.41 19.64 -9.69
CA ASN A 72 -11.35 19.01 -8.91
C ASN A 72 -10.05 18.96 -9.72
N VAL A 73 -8.92 19.10 -9.04
CA VAL A 73 -7.60 18.99 -9.68
C VAL A 73 -6.97 17.65 -9.33
N ARG A 74 -6.47 16.94 -10.35
CA ARG A 74 -5.59 15.79 -10.18
C ARG A 74 -4.22 16.14 -10.77
N ILE A 75 -3.17 15.82 -10.02
CA ILE A 75 -1.80 16.14 -10.41
C ILE A 75 -1.15 14.85 -10.88
N ARG A 76 -0.58 14.87 -12.08
CA ARG A 76 0.13 13.74 -12.67
C ARG A 76 1.58 14.13 -12.95
N SER A 77 2.48 13.24 -12.52
CA SER A 77 3.90 13.27 -12.85
C SER A 77 4.19 12.05 -13.74
N GLY A 78 4.78 10.97 -13.21
CA GLY A 78 5.01 9.72 -13.96
C GLY A 78 3.81 8.77 -14.08
N GLY A 79 2.69 9.07 -13.40
CA GLY A 79 1.43 8.31 -13.52
C GLY A 79 1.40 6.90 -12.90
N HIS A 80 2.33 6.61 -11.99
CA HIS A 80 2.46 5.34 -11.27
C HIS A 80 1.51 5.15 -10.06
N ASP A 81 0.42 5.93 -9.95
CA ASP A 81 -0.51 5.77 -8.82
C ASP A 81 -1.23 4.41 -8.91
N TYR A 82 -1.12 3.60 -7.85
CA TYR A 82 -1.61 2.22 -7.81
C TYR A 82 -3.13 2.11 -7.98
N GLU A 83 -3.84 3.20 -7.71
CA GLU A 83 -5.30 3.32 -7.77
C GLU A 83 -5.75 4.37 -8.80
N GLY A 84 -4.83 4.80 -9.68
CA GLY A 84 -5.10 5.75 -10.75
C GLY A 84 -5.49 7.16 -10.29
N LEU A 85 -5.30 7.51 -9.01
CA LEU A 85 -5.84 8.76 -8.44
C LEU A 85 -5.17 10.04 -8.97
N SER A 86 -4.08 9.93 -9.73
CA SER A 86 -3.46 11.06 -10.44
C SER A 86 -4.17 11.41 -11.76
N TYR A 87 -5.04 10.52 -12.28
CA TYR A 87 -5.73 10.71 -13.56
C TYR A 87 -7.18 10.21 -13.57
N VAL A 88 -7.71 9.72 -12.43
CA VAL A 88 -9.10 9.31 -12.25
C VAL A 88 -9.73 10.07 -11.09
N SER A 89 -10.93 10.58 -11.31
CA SER A 89 -11.79 11.09 -10.25
C SER A 89 -13.26 10.78 -10.55
N VAL A 90 -14.04 10.55 -9.49
CA VAL A 90 -15.50 10.40 -9.59
C VAL A 90 -16.23 11.74 -9.72
N LEU A 91 -15.55 12.85 -9.36
CA LEU A 91 -16.06 14.20 -9.53
C LEU A 91 -15.53 14.77 -10.86
N PRO A 92 -16.23 15.75 -11.47
CA PRO A 92 -15.69 16.50 -12.60
C PRO A 92 -14.32 17.09 -12.28
N PHE A 93 -13.32 16.81 -13.12
CA PHE A 93 -11.93 17.11 -12.80
C PHE A 93 -11.07 17.53 -13.99
N VAL A 94 -9.97 18.20 -13.67
CA VAL A 94 -8.89 18.62 -14.55
C VAL A 94 -7.62 17.88 -14.13
N ILE A 95 -6.81 17.47 -15.11
CA ILE A 95 -5.45 16.97 -14.84
C ILE A 95 -4.45 18.09 -15.09
N ILE A 96 -3.59 18.35 -14.10
CA ILE A 96 -2.33 19.07 -14.28
C ILE A 96 -1.26 18.00 -14.50
N ASP A 97 -0.80 17.86 -15.74
CA ASP A 97 0.22 16.89 -16.13
C ASP A 97 1.58 17.57 -16.26
N LEU A 98 2.44 17.32 -15.28
CA LEU A 98 3.73 17.99 -15.11
C LEU A 98 4.79 17.52 -16.10
N ILE A 99 4.47 16.69 -17.09
CA ILE A 99 5.42 16.09 -18.05
C ILE A 99 6.44 17.09 -18.68
N ASN A 100 6.05 18.35 -18.86
CA ASN A 100 6.92 19.39 -19.44
C ASN A 100 7.82 20.10 -18.41
N LEU A 101 7.51 20.01 -17.11
CA LEU A 101 8.31 20.56 -16.01
C LEU A 101 9.22 19.47 -15.45
N ARG A 102 10.29 19.17 -16.19
CA ARG A 102 11.21 18.05 -15.91
C ARG A 102 12.69 18.43 -15.96
N ALA A 103 13.01 19.71 -15.87
CA ALA A 103 14.41 20.16 -15.81
C ALA A 103 15.10 19.60 -14.56
N ILE A 104 16.36 19.20 -14.72
CA ILE A 104 17.23 18.69 -13.66
C ILE A 104 18.54 19.47 -13.73
N ASN A 105 18.93 20.08 -12.61
CA ASN A 105 20.22 20.75 -12.49
C ASN A 105 20.99 20.14 -11.31
N VAL A 106 22.09 19.46 -11.63
CA VAL A 106 22.94 18.77 -10.64
C VAL A 106 24.19 19.61 -10.39
N ASP A 107 24.42 19.91 -9.12
CA ASP A 107 25.63 20.53 -8.59
C ASP A 107 26.46 19.45 -7.89
N GLY A 108 27.45 18.93 -8.61
CA GLY A 108 28.34 17.88 -8.12
C GLY A 108 29.28 18.33 -7.00
N GLU A 109 29.64 19.62 -6.97
CA GLU A 109 30.54 20.18 -5.95
C GLU A 109 29.82 20.26 -4.60
N ASN A 110 28.60 20.78 -4.59
CA ASN A 110 27.79 20.88 -3.36
C ASN A 110 26.99 19.61 -3.05
N SER A 111 27.07 18.59 -3.90
CA SER A 111 26.27 17.35 -3.80
C SER A 111 24.77 17.65 -3.65
N THR A 112 24.24 18.52 -4.51
CA THR A 112 22.80 18.84 -4.54
C THR A 112 22.22 18.78 -5.94
N ALA A 113 20.91 18.64 -6.05
CA ALA A 113 20.22 18.71 -7.33
C ALA A 113 18.87 19.41 -7.19
N TRP A 114 18.55 20.32 -8.11
CA TRP A 114 17.17 20.78 -8.31
C TRP A 114 16.50 19.91 -9.37
N VAL A 115 15.36 19.33 -9.02
CA VAL A 115 14.62 18.37 -9.85
C VAL A 115 13.17 18.82 -9.96
N GLN A 116 12.72 19.19 -11.16
CA GLN A 116 11.31 19.51 -11.36
C GLN A 116 10.44 18.25 -11.25
N ALA A 117 9.23 18.40 -10.72
CA ALA A 117 8.37 17.30 -10.28
C ALA A 117 7.85 16.41 -11.43
N GLY A 118 7.91 16.86 -12.68
CA GLY A 118 7.61 16.07 -13.87
C GLY A 118 8.72 15.13 -14.34
N ALA A 119 9.93 15.30 -13.81
CA ALA A 119 11.06 14.41 -14.10
C ALA A 119 10.79 12.99 -13.57
N THR A 120 11.38 11.99 -14.21
CA THR A 120 11.37 10.60 -13.74
C THR A 120 12.63 10.27 -12.93
N LEU A 121 12.60 9.17 -12.18
CA LEU A 121 13.78 8.69 -11.46
C LEU A 121 14.93 8.33 -12.41
N GLY A 122 14.62 7.76 -13.59
CA GLY A 122 15.61 7.48 -14.61
C GLY A 122 16.32 8.73 -15.13
N GLU A 123 15.57 9.80 -15.43
CA GLU A 123 16.14 11.11 -15.82
C GLU A 123 17.03 11.69 -14.70
N LEU A 124 16.64 11.52 -13.43
CA LEU A 124 17.44 11.93 -12.28
C LEU A 124 18.75 11.13 -12.17
N TYR A 125 18.68 9.81 -12.25
CA TYR A 125 19.85 8.94 -12.15
C TYR A 125 20.84 9.20 -13.30
N TYR A 126 20.33 9.38 -14.51
CA TYR A 126 21.11 9.78 -15.68
C TYR A 126 21.86 11.09 -15.42
N SER A 127 21.14 12.13 -15.01
CA SER A 127 21.72 13.46 -14.79
C SER A 127 22.77 13.48 -13.67
N ILE A 128 22.60 12.65 -12.64
CA ILE A 128 23.61 12.50 -11.58
C ILE A 128 24.86 11.81 -12.14
N ALA A 129 24.69 10.71 -12.87
CA ALA A 129 25.79 9.94 -13.43
C ALA A 129 26.62 10.74 -14.45
N GLU A 130 26.00 11.64 -15.21
CA GLU A 130 26.71 12.58 -16.09
C GLU A 130 27.62 13.56 -15.33
N LYS A 131 27.29 13.88 -14.08
CA LYS A 131 28.07 14.82 -13.26
C LYS A 131 29.06 14.15 -12.32
N SER A 132 28.77 12.94 -11.86
CA SER A 132 29.63 12.23 -10.90
C SER A 132 29.39 10.73 -10.92
N GLY A 133 30.49 9.95 -10.93
CA GLY A 133 30.46 8.50 -10.74
C GLY A 133 30.40 8.05 -9.27
N THR A 134 30.41 8.98 -8.31
CA THR A 134 30.47 8.69 -6.87
C THR A 134 29.34 9.35 -6.08
N LEU A 135 28.37 9.96 -6.77
CA LEU A 135 27.16 10.49 -6.16
C LEU A 135 25.95 9.66 -6.62
N ALA A 136 24.97 9.55 -5.74
CA ALA A 136 23.72 8.85 -5.96
C ALA A 136 22.56 9.61 -5.30
N PHE A 137 21.34 9.09 -5.49
CA PHE A 137 20.16 9.53 -4.75
C PHE A 137 19.33 8.33 -4.28
N PRO A 138 18.93 8.23 -3.00
CA PRO A 138 18.25 7.05 -2.45
C PRO A 138 16.76 7.03 -2.80
N ALA A 139 16.42 6.65 -4.03
CA ALA A 139 15.05 6.52 -4.52
C ALA A 139 14.76 5.11 -5.09
N GLY A 140 13.57 4.93 -5.69
CA GLY A 140 13.06 3.64 -6.16
C GLY A 140 13.76 3.06 -7.39
N ALA A 141 13.54 1.77 -7.61
CA ALA A 141 14.15 1.01 -8.71
C ALA A 141 13.58 1.35 -10.10
N CYS A 142 12.28 1.64 -10.19
CA CYS A 142 11.60 1.78 -11.48
C CYS A 142 11.91 3.16 -12.13
N PRO A 143 12.57 3.20 -13.31
CA PRO A 143 13.07 4.45 -13.88
C PRO A 143 11.95 5.38 -14.36
N THR A 144 10.78 4.85 -14.75
CA THR A 144 9.66 5.66 -15.26
C THR A 144 8.78 6.27 -14.15
N VAL A 145 9.07 5.98 -12.88
CA VAL A 145 8.35 6.60 -11.76
C VAL A 145 8.69 8.08 -11.70
N GLY A 146 7.67 8.92 -11.57
CA GLY A 146 7.83 10.38 -11.52
C GLY A 146 8.26 10.88 -10.14
N ALA A 147 9.21 11.80 -10.12
CA ALA A 147 9.76 12.41 -8.92
C ALA A 147 8.69 13.06 -8.03
N GLY A 148 7.73 13.78 -8.62
CA GLY A 148 6.66 14.47 -7.88
C GLY A 148 5.88 13.54 -6.94
N GLY A 149 5.44 12.38 -7.44
CA GLY A 149 4.69 11.40 -6.64
C GLY A 149 5.58 10.57 -5.72
N HIS A 150 6.77 10.19 -6.19
CA HIS A 150 7.67 9.31 -5.44
C HIS A 150 8.22 9.99 -4.18
N LEU A 151 8.78 11.20 -4.33
CA LEU A 151 9.42 11.94 -3.25
C LEU A 151 8.39 12.38 -2.20
N SER A 152 7.20 12.80 -2.64
CA SER A 152 6.14 13.23 -1.72
C SER A 152 5.48 12.10 -0.93
N GLY A 153 5.65 10.85 -1.37
CA GLY A 153 5.16 9.65 -0.69
C GLY A 153 6.21 8.99 0.21
N GLY A 154 7.40 9.57 0.35
CA GLY A 154 8.55 8.96 1.03
C GLY A 154 9.61 8.54 0.02
N GLY A 155 9.32 7.45 -0.72
CA GLY A 155 10.21 6.93 -1.77
C GLY A 155 11.36 6.11 -1.20
N TYR A 156 11.34 4.80 -1.42
CA TYR A 156 12.36 3.88 -0.90
C TYR A 156 13.03 3.13 -2.05
N GLY A 157 14.25 2.64 -1.81
CA GLY A 157 14.98 1.75 -2.72
C GLY A 157 16.20 1.12 -2.06
N GLY A 158 17.14 0.61 -2.87
CA GLY A 158 18.28 -0.20 -2.38
C GLY A 158 19.23 0.53 -1.43
N LEU A 159 19.21 1.86 -1.42
CA LEU A 159 20.05 2.68 -0.55
C LEU A 159 19.40 3.01 0.81
N MET A 160 18.16 2.56 1.07
CA MET A 160 17.40 3.03 2.22
C MET A 160 17.98 2.67 3.58
N ARG A 161 18.70 1.53 3.67
CA ARG A 161 19.34 1.10 4.92
C ARG A 161 20.58 1.93 5.29
N LYS A 162 21.17 2.66 4.34
CA LYS A 162 22.30 3.56 4.60
C LYS A 162 21.91 5.03 4.67
N TYR A 163 20.98 5.45 3.81
CA TYR A 163 20.67 6.87 3.63
C TYR A 163 19.22 7.25 3.94
N GLY A 164 18.36 6.30 4.31
CA GLY A 164 16.94 6.56 4.51
C GLY A 164 16.18 6.70 3.19
N LEU A 165 15.00 7.31 3.25
CA LEU A 165 14.13 7.51 2.10
C LEU A 165 14.60 8.67 1.20
N ALA A 166 14.06 8.74 -0.01
CA ALA A 166 14.22 9.90 -0.88
C ALA A 166 13.77 11.18 -0.16
N ALA A 167 12.64 11.13 0.54
CA ALA A 167 12.09 12.23 1.32
C ALA A 167 12.96 12.68 2.51
N ASP A 168 13.76 11.78 3.09
CA ASP A 168 14.71 12.11 4.15
C ASP A 168 15.88 12.96 3.61
N ASN A 169 16.09 12.95 2.29
CA ASN A 169 17.20 13.62 1.60
C ASN A 169 16.74 14.86 0.79
N ILE A 170 15.58 15.42 1.14
CA ILE A 170 15.07 16.67 0.56
C ILE A 170 15.43 17.84 1.49
N ILE A 171 16.05 18.88 0.92
CA ILE A 171 16.54 20.04 1.68
C ILE A 171 15.76 21.33 1.40
N ASP A 172 15.04 21.39 0.27
CA ASP A 172 14.13 22.48 -0.12
C ASP A 172 13.10 21.97 -1.15
N ALA A 173 12.07 22.75 -1.44
CA ALA A 173 11.06 22.46 -2.46
C ALA A 173 10.39 23.75 -2.95
N GLN A 174 9.87 23.74 -4.18
CA GLN A 174 8.97 24.77 -4.67
C GLN A 174 7.55 24.20 -4.79
N LEU A 175 6.58 24.82 -4.12
CA LEU A 175 5.18 24.41 -4.09
C LEU A 175 4.26 25.56 -4.50
N ILE A 176 3.19 25.24 -5.23
CA ILE A 176 2.09 26.16 -5.48
C ILE A 176 0.90 25.77 -4.60
N ASP A 177 0.48 26.68 -3.73
CA ASP A 177 -0.60 26.44 -2.79
C ASP A 177 -2.00 26.67 -3.39
N ALA A 178 -3.04 26.46 -2.59
CA ALA A 178 -4.42 26.65 -3.02
C ALA A 178 -4.76 28.11 -3.40
N LYS A 179 -3.97 29.11 -2.98
CA LYS A 179 -4.13 30.51 -3.38
C LYS A 179 -3.34 30.84 -4.65
N GLY A 180 -2.62 29.87 -5.20
CA GLY A 180 -1.72 30.06 -6.33
C GLY A 180 -0.42 30.77 -5.95
N ARG A 181 -0.03 30.83 -4.67
CA ARG A 181 1.27 31.40 -4.28
C ARG A 181 2.37 30.39 -4.54
N ILE A 182 3.52 30.84 -5.05
CA ILE A 182 4.72 30.02 -5.18
C ILE A 182 5.50 30.15 -3.88
N LEU A 183 5.77 29.02 -3.23
CA LEU A 183 6.43 28.95 -1.93
C LEU A 183 7.66 28.06 -2.04
N ASP A 184 8.79 28.56 -1.55
CA ASP A 184 9.96 27.76 -1.19
C ASP A 184 9.87 27.28 0.26
N ARG A 185 10.86 26.54 0.78
CA ARG A 185 10.86 26.08 2.18
C ARG A 185 10.67 27.23 3.17
N ALA A 186 11.39 28.33 2.97
CA ALA A 186 11.37 29.48 3.87
C ALA A 186 9.97 30.13 3.94
N SER A 187 9.33 30.31 2.79
CA SER A 187 8.01 30.94 2.69
C SER A 187 6.84 30.00 2.94
N MET A 188 7.01 28.68 2.77
CA MET A 188 5.98 27.68 3.12
C MET A 188 5.96 27.33 4.61
N GLY A 189 7.08 27.54 5.31
CA GLY A 189 7.26 27.17 6.71
C GLY A 189 7.54 25.68 6.90
N GLU A 190 8.09 25.33 8.06
CA GLU A 190 8.58 23.97 8.33
C GLU A 190 7.46 22.92 8.42
N ASP A 191 6.25 23.29 8.84
CA ASP A 191 5.12 22.36 8.93
C ASP A 191 4.68 21.85 7.56
N LEU A 192 4.56 22.76 6.58
CA LEU A 192 4.20 22.39 5.22
C LEU A 192 5.37 21.67 4.52
N PHE A 193 6.60 22.12 4.76
CA PHE A 193 7.80 21.43 4.26
C PHE A 193 7.94 20.02 4.84
N TRP A 194 7.57 19.79 6.10
CA TRP A 194 7.45 18.47 6.71
C TRP A 194 6.35 17.65 6.02
N ALA A 195 5.14 18.20 5.88
CA ALA A 195 3.98 17.50 5.35
C ALA A 195 4.18 16.96 3.92
N ILE A 196 4.86 17.72 3.05
CA ILE A 196 5.09 17.30 1.66
C ILE A 196 6.15 16.21 1.52
N ARG A 197 6.96 15.95 2.55
CA ARG A 197 8.04 14.94 2.53
C ARG A 197 7.56 13.57 3.04
N GLY A 198 6.41 13.10 2.58
CA GLY A 198 5.87 11.77 2.95
C GLY A 198 4.36 11.71 3.15
N GLY A 199 3.69 12.86 3.27
CA GLY A 199 2.23 12.93 3.48
C GLY A 199 1.39 12.72 2.21
N GLY A 200 2.03 12.51 1.05
CA GLY A 200 1.38 12.35 -0.24
C GLY A 200 1.19 13.68 -0.99
N GLY A 201 1.81 13.80 -2.16
CA GLY A 201 1.90 15.06 -2.91
C GLY A 201 0.62 15.58 -3.56
N ASN A 202 -0.51 14.89 -3.40
CA ASN A 202 -1.81 15.31 -3.93
C ASN A 202 -2.72 15.94 -2.86
N THR A 203 -2.19 16.24 -1.66
CA THR A 203 -2.97 16.75 -0.52
C THR A 203 -2.72 18.24 -0.25
N PHE A 204 -1.46 18.69 -0.38
CA PHE A 204 -1.03 19.97 0.20
C PHE A 204 -0.78 21.10 -0.82
N GLY A 205 -0.92 20.82 -2.12
CA GLY A 205 -0.65 21.76 -3.19
C GLY A 205 -0.04 21.07 -4.41
N VAL A 206 0.54 21.85 -5.32
CA VAL A 206 1.28 21.34 -6.48
C VAL A 206 2.76 21.55 -6.24
N VAL A 207 3.50 20.48 -5.90
CA VAL A 207 4.97 20.57 -5.87
C VAL A 207 5.49 20.67 -7.29
N VAL A 208 6.28 21.70 -7.57
CA VAL A 208 6.85 22.01 -8.88
C VAL A 208 8.29 21.54 -8.98
N ALA A 209 9.07 21.64 -7.91
CA ALA A 209 10.46 21.21 -7.88
C ALA A 209 10.91 20.80 -6.48
N TRP A 210 11.92 19.94 -6.41
CA TRP A 210 12.57 19.49 -5.19
C TRP A 210 14.04 19.86 -5.23
N LYS A 211 14.60 20.31 -4.11
CA LYS A 211 16.05 20.40 -3.91
C LYS A 211 16.51 19.21 -3.10
N LEU A 212 17.35 18.39 -3.70
CA LEU A 212 17.82 17.12 -3.17
C LEU A 212 19.23 17.26 -2.64
N LYS A 213 19.54 16.54 -1.56
CA LYS A 213 20.90 16.24 -1.12
C LYS A 213 21.30 14.90 -1.73
N LEU A 214 22.35 14.92 -2.55
CA LEU A 214 22.95 13.72 -3.12
C LEU A 214 23.82 13.04 -2.07
N VAL A 215 23.97 11.72 -2.20
CA VAL A 215 24.67 10.88 -1.23
C VAL A 215 25.89 10.22 -1.87
N PRO A 216 26.99 10.04 -1.12
CA PRO A 216 28.18 9.41 -1.67
C PRO A 216 27.96 7.91 -1.90
N VAL A 217 28.55 7.37 -2.96
CA VAL A 217 28.66 5.93 -3.22
C VAL A 217 30.10 5.62 -3.62
N PRO A 218 30.61 4.41 -3.30
CA PRO A 218 31.94 4.01 -3.77
C PRO A 218 31.96 3.91 -5.30
N HIS A 219 33.15 4.03 -5.89
CA HIS A 219 33.34 3.78 -7.33
C HIS A 219 32.89 2.38 -7.76
N THR A 220 33.00 1.41 -6.85
CA THR A 220 32.63 0.02 -7.08
C THR A 220 31.62 -0.42 -6.03
N VAL A 221 30.49 -0.93 -6.50
CA VAL A 221 29.48 -1.66 -5.74
C VAL A 221 29.51 -3.13 -6.17
N THR A 222 29.04 -4.02 -5.31
CA THR A 222 28.86 -5.45 -5.63
C THR A 222 27.39 -5.81 -5.57
N ILE A 223 26.93 -6.59 -6.55
CA ILE A 223 25.62 -7.24 -6.52
C ILE A 223 25.79 -8.75 -6.51
N PHE A 224 24.76 -9.44 -6.02
CA PHE A 224 24.51 -10.84 -6.31
C PHE A 224 23.00 -11.06 -6.40
N SER A 225 22.60 -12.16 -7.04
CA SER A 225 21.21 -12.63 -6.98
C SER A 225 21.19 -14.16 -6.89
N VAL A 226 20.89 -14.66 -5.70
CA VAL A 226 20.80 -16.10 -5.44
C VAL A 226 19.35 -16.54 -5.57
N VAL A 227 19.11 -17.59 -6.33
CA VAL A 227 17.77 -18.15 -6.58
C VAL A 227 17.62 -19.51 -5.88
N ARG A 228 16.48 -19.73 -5.22
CA ARG A 228 16.09 -21.02 -4.67
C ARG A 228 14.62 -21.33 -4.96
N SER A 229 14.31 -22.55 -5.35
CA SER A 229 12.94 -23.06 -5.42
C SER A 229 12.46 -23.67 -4.10
N LEU A 230 11.18 -24.05 -3.99
CA LEU A 230 10.68 -24.76 -2.80
C LEU A 230 11.42 -26.08 -2.57
N GLU A 231 11.77 -26.78 -3.64
CA GLU A 231 12.53 -28.03 -3.62
C GLU A 231 13.96 -27.83 -3.10
N GLU A 232 14.48 -26.60 -3.19
CA GLU A 232 15.79 -26.17 -2.71
C GLU A 232 15.71 -25.45 -1.35
N ASN A 233 14.69 -25.75 -0.55
CA ASN A 233 14.46 -25.18 0.79
C ASN A 233 14.22 -23.66 0.83
N ALA A 234 13.66 -23.04 -0.22
CA ALA A 234 13.38 -21.60 -0.25
C ALA A 234 12.58 -21.10 0.97
N THR A 235 11.60 -21.86 1.48
CA THR A 235 10.83 -21.47 2.67
C THR A 235 11.71 -21.27 3.89
N LYS A 236 12.65 -22.18 4.16
CA LYS A 236 13.57 -22.08 5.30
C LYS A 236 14.53 -20.91 5.12
N LEU A 237 14.99 -20.67 3.89
CA LEU A 237 15.90 -19.57 3.60
C LEU A 237 15.22 -18.20 3.74
N ILE A 238 13.98 -18.05 3.25
CA ILE A 238 13.15 -16.86 3.51
C ILE A 238 12.93 -16.70 5.01
N HIS A 239 12.61 -17.78 5.71
CA HIS A 239 12.41 -17.75 7.15
C HIS A 239 13.66 -17.24 7.87
N ARG A 240 14.86 -17.75 7.52
CA ARG A 240 16.16 -17.31 8.05
C ARG A 240 16.47 -15.85 7.70
N TRP A 241 16.21 -15.43 6.46
CA TRP A 241 16.40 -14.05 5.98
C TRP A 241 15.71 -13.03 6.91
N GLN A 242 14.51 -13.33 7.41
CA GLN A 242 13.78 -12.43 8.33
C GLN A 242 14.55 -12.06 9.61
N TYR A 243 15.47 -12.92 10.08
CA TYR A 243 16.19 -12.73 11.33
C TYR A 243 17.49 -11.93 11.17
N VAL A 244 18.02 -11.89 9.95
CA VAL A 244 19.36 -11.36 9.63
C VAL A 244 19.29 -10.10 8.78
N ALA A 245 18.36 -10.01 7.82
CA ALA A 245 18.40 -9.01 6.76
C ALA A 245 18.35 -7.56 7.29
N ASN A 246 17.60 -7.30 8.36
CA ASN A 246 17.52 -5.96 8.96
C ASN A 246 18.71 -5.62 9.87
N LYS A 247 19.53 -6.62 10.24
CA LYS A 247 20.70 -6.47 11.13
C LYS A 247 22.04 -6.45 10.40
N LEU A 248 22.04 -6.77 9.10
CA LEU A 248 23.24 -6.69 8.27
C LEU A 248 23.82 -5.26 8.31
N PRO A 249 25.12 -5.07 8.04
CA PRO A 249 25.71 -3.73 7.95
C PRO A 249 24.95 -2.82 6.97
N GLU A 250 24.95 -1.52 7.23
CA GLU A 250 24.13 -0.54 6.47
C GLU A 250 24.47 -0.49 4.97
N ASP A 251 25.71 -0.88 4.62
CA ASP A 251 26.20 -0.97 3.24
C ASP A 251 25.56 -2.10 2.43
N LEU A 252 24.90 -3.07 3.09
CA LEU A 252 24.32 -4.25 2.46
C LEU A 252 22.80 -4.22 2.49
N PHE A 253 22.20 -4.40 1.32
CA PHE A 253 20.76 -4.50 1.13
C PHE A 253 20.44 -5.79 0.38
N ILE A 254 19.60 -6.66 0.97
CA ILE A 254 19.18 -7.93 0.35
C ILE A 254 17.66 -8.01 0.40
N THR A 255 17.00 -7.90 -0.75
CA THR A 255 15.55 -8.14 -0.85
C THR A 255 15.28 -9.63 -0.95
N ALA A 256 14.11 -10.10 -0.51
CA ALA A 256 13.61 -11.41 -0.92
C ALA A 256 12.44 -11.16 -1.89
N TYR A 257 12.60 -11.56 -3.15
CA TYR A 257 11.61 -11.45 -4.20
C TYR A 257 11.05 -12.83 -4.50
N ILE A 258 9.75 -13.03 -4.30
CA ILE A 258 9.13 -14.34 -4.43
C ILE A 258 8.03 -14.31 -5.50
N THR A 259 8.07 -15.27 -6.40
CA THR A 259 7.10 -15.43 -7.49
C THR A 259 6.75 -16.90 -7.72
N LYS A 260 5.65 -17.14 -8.45
CA LYS A 260 5.36 -18.43 -9.05
C LYS A 260 6.18 -18.60 -10.34
N THR A 261 6.75 -19.78 -10.55
CA THR A 261 7.48 -20.16 -11.77
C THR A 261 7.13 -21.60 -12.20
N ASN A 262 7.59 -22.02 -13.37
CA ASN A 262 7.52 -23.42 -13.79
C ASN A 262 8.63 -24.22 -13.09
N SER A 263 8.29 -25.38 -12.55
CA SER A 263 9.28 -26.30 -11.98
C SER A 263 10.08 -27.00 -13.09
N SER A 264 11.12 -27.74 -12.70
CA SER A 264 11.86 -28.63 -13.60
C SER A 264 11.01 -29.80 -14.13
N ARG A 265 9.86 -30.07 -13.50
CA ARG A 265 8.88 -31.06 -13.98
C ARG A 265 7.85 -30.36 -14.86
N GLU A 266 7.69 -30.89 -16.07
CA GLU A 266 6.77 -30.34 -17.07
C GLU A 266 5.34 -30.26 -16.52
N GLY A 267 4.68 -29.11 -16.75
CA GLY A 267 3.30 -28.87 -16.32
C GLY A 267 3.10 -28.58 -14.82
N ILE A 268 4.15 -28.63 -13.99
CA ILE A 268 4.06 -28.36 -12.55
C ILE A 268 4.68 -26.99 -12.25
N SER A 269 3.93 -26.11 -11.60
CA SER A 269 4.46 -24.84 -11.08
C SER A 269 5.03 -25.01 -9.67
N THR A 270 6.08 -24.25 -9.36
CA THR A 270 6.66 -24.12 -8.01
C THR A 270 6.77 -22.65 -7.61
N ILE A 271 7.23 -22.40 -6.39
CA ILE A 271 7.57 -21.06 -5.91
C ILE A 271 9.08 -20.88 -5.97
N GLN A 272 9.50 -19.73 -6.47
CA GLN A 272 10.90 -19.34 -6.57
C GLN A 272 11.12 -18.10 -5.73
N ALA A 273 12.15 -18.16 -4.88
CA ALA A 273 12.66 -17.04 -4.11
C ALA A 273 14.01 -16.60 -4.71
N GLU A 274 14.08 -15.31 -5.05
CA GLU A 274 15.28 -14.65 -5.51
C GLU A 274 15.75 -13.65 -4.43
N PHE A 275 17.05 -13.60 -4.18
CA PHE A 275 17.65 -12.73 -3.17
C PHE A 275 18.57 -11.68 -3.83
N PRO A 276 18.01 -10.71 -4.57
CA PRO A 276 18.83 -9.68 -5.21
C PRO A 276 19.40 -8.73 -4.16
N SER A 277 20.66 -8.34 -4.36
CA SER A 277 21.38 -7.50 -3.41
C SER A 277 22.03 -6.26 -4.03
N LEU A 278 22.33 -5.31 -3.15
CA LEU A 278 23.25 -4.20 -3.39
C LEU A 278 24.19 -4.11 -2.19
N PHE A 279 25.49 -4.16 -2.45
CA PHE A 279 26.53 -3.91 -1.46
C PHE A 279 27.39 -2.72 -1.87
N LEU A 280 27.52 -1.74 -0.99
CA LEU A 280 28.34 -0.54 -1.20
C LEU A 280 29.81 -0.81 -0.82
N GLY A 281 30.44 -1.71 -1.56
CA GLY A 281 31.84 -2.12 -1.43
C GLY A 281 32.18 -3.22 -2.43
N GLY A 282 33.39 -3.77 -2.33
CA GLY A 282 33.84 -4.88 -3.19
C GLY A 282 33.51 -6.27 -2.65
N ALA A 283 33.57 -7.28 -3.52
CA ALA A 283 33.21 -8.66 -3.25
C ALA A 283 34.08 -9.30 -2.16
N ASP A 284 35.36 -8.93 -2.11
CA ASP A 284 36.30 -9.44 -1.09
C ASP A 284 35.92 -9.02 0.34
N ARG A 285 35.18 -7.91 0.50
CA ARG A 285 34.57 -7.51 1.79
C ARG A 285 33.19 -8.13 2.00
N LEU A 286 32.45 -8.38 0.93
CA LEU A 286 31.10 -8.93 0.99
C LEU A 286 31.09 -10.41 1.41
N LEU A 287 31.98 -11.22 0.85
CA LEU A 287 31.99 -12.66 1.06
C LEU A 287 32.21 -13.05 2.53
N PRO A 288 33.20 -12.51 3.27
CA PRO A 288 33.37 -12.82 4.69
C PRO A 288 32.16 -12.39 5.53
N LEU A 289 31.58 -11.23 5.24
CA LEU A 289 30.40 -10.71 5.92
C LEU A 289 29.20 -11.65 5.74
N MET A 290 28.99 -12.15 4.51
CA MET A 290 27.94 -13.10 4.22
C MET A 290 28.19 -14.46 4.87
N GLN A 291 29.43 -14.93 4.90
CA GLN A 291 29.80 -16.17 5.59
C GLN A 291 29.56 -16.10 7.10
N GLU A 292 29.78 -14.94 7.72
CA GLU A 292 29.54 -14.71 9.14
C GLU A 292 28.05 -14.56 9.47
N ASN A 293 27.30 -13.79 8.66
CA ASN A 293 25.97 -13.33 9.03
C ASN A 293 24.82 -14.10 8.36
N PHE A 294 25.06 -14.66 7.17
CA PHE A 294 24.04 -15.39 6.41
C PHE A 294 24.63 -16.52 5.53
N PRO A 295 25.41 -17.45 6.12
CA PRO A 295 26.05 -18.54 5.37
C PRO A 295 25.05 -19.49 4.69
N GLU A 296 23.82 -19.58 5.19
CA GLU A 296 22.78 -20.44 4.63
C GLU A 296 22.35 -20.03 3.22
N LEU A 297 22.64 -18.79 2.79
CA LEU A 297 22.42 -18.36 1.41
C LEU A 297 23.35 -19.11 0.44
N GLY A 298 24.54 -19.51 0.90
CA GLY A 298 25.54 -20.21 0.10
C GLY A 298 26.15 -19.33 -0.99
N LEU A 299 26.37 -18.05 -0.70
CA LEU A 299 26.96 -17.10 -1.64
C LEU A 299 28.43 -17.46 -1.92
N VAL A 300 28.80 -17.55 -3.19
CA VAL A 300 30.19 -17.73 -3.63
C VAL A 300 30.67 -16.53 -4.46
N LYS A 301 31.99 -16.46 -4.70
CA LYS A 301 32.60 -15.36 -5.46
C LYS A 301 32.04 -15.25 -6.88
N ASP A 302 31.72 -16.37 -7.52
CA ASP A 302 31.18 -16.42 -8.88
C ASP A 302 29.75 -15.87 -8.98
N ASP A 303 29.02 -15.75 -7.86
CA ASP A 303 27.70 -15.10 -7.82
C ASP A 303 27.80 -13.56 -7.75
N CYS A 304 29.00 -13.03 -7.49
CA CYS A 304 29.22 -11.61 -7.23
C CYS A 304 29.66 -10.89 -8.51
N THR A 305 28.97 -9.79 -8.82
CA THR A 305 29.37 -8.89 -9.92
C THR A 305 29.68 -7.51 -9.37
N GLU A 306 30.90 -7.03 -9.61
CA GLU A 306 31.32 -5.68 -9.30
C GLU A 306 31.02 -4.73 -10.47
N MET A 307 30.49 -3.55 -10.15
CA MET A 307 30.10 -2.54 -11.13
C MET A 307 30.04 -1.16 -10.48
N SER A 308 29.85 -0.11 -11.26
CA SER A 308 29.50 1.22 -10.76
C SER A 308 28.05 1.29 -10.27
N TRP A 309 27.73 2.31 -9.47
CA TRP A 309 26.35 2.50 -9.00
C TRP A 309 25.35 2.73 -10.15
N VAL A 310 25.75 3.41 -11.24
CA VAL A 310 24.84 3.66 -12.36
C VAL A 310 24.59 2.40 -13.20
N GLU A 311 25.58 1.52 -13.33
CA GLU A 311 25.39 0.19 -13.94
C GLU A 311 24.44 -0.67 -13.08
N PHE A 312 24.52 -0.57 -11.76
CA PHE A 312 23.53 -1.18 -10.87
C PHE A 312 22.12 -0.61 -11.12
N VAL A 313 21.98 0.70 -11.35
CA VAL A 313 20.68 1.31 -11.69
C VAL A 313 20.11 0.71 -12.99
N LEU A 314 20.95 0.49 -14.02
CA LEU A 314 20.55 -0.20 -15.25
C LEU A 314 20.09 -1.64 -14.96
N TYR A 315 20.92 -2.41 -14.25
CA TYR A 315 20.64 -3.79 -13.88
C TYR A 315 19.32 -3.93 -13.11
N ASN A 316 19.14 -3.11 -12.06
CA ASN A 316 17.96 -3.12 -11.20
C ASN A 316 16.68 -2.64 -11.93
N SER A 317 16.85 -1.92 -13.05
CA SER A 317 15.76 -1.51 -13.95
C SER A 317 15.43 -2.56 -15.02
N GLY A 318 16.13 -3.70 -15.05
CA GLY A 318 15.94 -4.74 -16.05
C GLY A 318 16.62 -4.48 -17.40
N TYR A 319 17.63 -3.60 -17.43
CA TYR A 319 18.48 -3.39 -18.61
C TYR A 319 19.82 -4.14 -18.45
N SER A 320 20.47 -4.42 -19.58
CA SER A 320 21.86 -4.90 -19.56
C SER A 320 22.77 -3.80 -19.03
N THR A 321 23.77 -4.16 -18.22
CA THR A 321 24.79 -3.23 -17.70
C THR A 321 25.60 -2.57 -18.80
N ASN A 322 25.68 -3.19 -19.98
CA ASN A 322 26.39 -2.66 -21.16
C ASN A 322 25.51 -1.71 -22.00
N SER A 323 24.26 -1.46 -21.61
CA SER A 323 23.37 -0.56 -22.36
C SER A 323 23.83 0.89 -22.22
N SER A 324 23.55 1.73 -23.23
CA SER A 324 23.68 3.18 -23.07
C SER A 324 22.81 3.65 -21.91
N LEU A 325 23.30 4.62 -21.12
CA LEU A 325 22.53 5.27 -20.06
C LEU A 325 21.25 5.94 -20.58
N ASP A 326 21.18 6.26 -21.88
CA ASP A 326 20.01 6.89 -22.51
C ASP A 326 18.72 6.07 -22.35
N VAL A 327 18.81 4.75 -22.09
CA VAL A 327 17.63 3.94 -21.78
C VAL A 327 16.89 4.43 -20.53
N LEU A 328 17.59 5.08 -19.59
CA LEU A 328 16.99 5.69 -18.39
C LEU A 328 16.18 6.96 -18.71
N LEU A 329 16.41 7.57 -19.87
CA LEU A 329 15.62 8.70 -20.37
C LEU A 329 14.29 8.25 -20.99
N ASN A 330 14.11 6.94 -21.21
CA ASN A 330 12.85 6.41 -21.74
C ASN A 330 11.75 6.50 -20.67
N ARG A 331 10.66 7.17 -21.03
CA ARG A 331 9.49 7.37 -20.15
C ARG A 331 8.43 6.29 -20.32
N THR A 332 8.54 5.47 -21.35
CA THR A 332 7.66 4.33 -21.59
C THR A 332 8.22 3.13 -20.84
N PRO A 333 7.47 2.54 -19.89
CA PRO A 333 7.94 1.34 -19.20
C PRO A 333 8.09 0.17 -20.18
N GLN A 334 8.97 -0.77 -19.86
CA GLN A 334 9.17 -1.99 -20.64
C GLN A 334 7.90 -2.86 -20.71
N TYR A 335 7.05 -2.79 -19.69
CA TYR A 335 5.82 -3.59 -19.60
C TYR A 335 4.72 -2.83 -18.87
N ILE A 336 3.55 -2.69 -19.51
CA ILE A 336 2.33 -2.13 -18.91
C ILE A 336 1.30 -3.25 -18.83
N THR A 337 0.72 -3.45 -17.66
CA THR A 337 -0.28 -4.49 -17.42
C THR A 337 -1.29 -4.03 -16.37
N ASN A 338 -2.32 -4.84 -16.14
CA ASN A 338 -3.23 -4.61 -15.04
C ASN A 338 -2.56 -5.11 -13.76
N PHE A 339 -2.65 -4.32 -12.68
CA PHE A 339 -2.22 -4.81 -11.39
C PHE A 339 -3.07 -4.29 -10.24
N LYS A 340 -3.01 -5.03 -9.13
CA LYS A 340 -3.44 -4.60 -7.80
C LYS A 340 -2.32 -4.90 -6.82
N GLY A 341 -1.92 -3.86 -6.08
CA GLY A 341 -0.92 -3.95 -5.02
C GLY A 341 -1.53 -3.71 -3.64
N LYS A 342 -0.87 -4.26 -2.62
CA LYS A 342 -1.10 -4.00 -1.19
C LYS A 342 0.23 -4.03 -0.44
N SER A 343 0.28 -3.51 0.78
CA SER A 343 1.51 -3.48 1.58
C SER A 343 1.26 -3.77 3.04
N ASP A 344 2.22 -4.41 3.70
CA ASP A 344 2.25 -4.61 5.14
C ASP A 344 3.65 -4.31 5.69
N TYR A 345 3.75 -4.22 7.02
CA TYR A 345 5.00 -4.19 7.74
C TYR A 345 5.06 -5.34 8.73
N VAL A 346 6.25 -5.91 8.93
CA VAL A 346 6.47 -7.02 9.84
C VAL A 346 7.37 -6.58 10.98
N LYS A 347 6.87 -6.72 12.21
CA LYS A 347 7.61 -6.37 13.44
C LYS A 347 8.17 -7.59 14.18
N LYS A 348 7.69 -8.79 13.85
CA LYS A 348 8.16 -10.08 14.39
C LYS A 348 8.21 -11.11 13.27
N PRO A 349 9.24 -11.97 13.19
CA PRO A 349 9.35 -12.94 12.11
C PRO A 349 8.09 -13.80 11.99
N MET A 350 7.60 -13.94 10.76
CA MET A 350 6.47 -14.81 10.45
C MET A 350 6.93 -16.28 10.54
N PRO A 351 6.12 -17.18 11.12
CA PRO A 351 6.46 -18.60 11.18
C PRO A 351 6.41 -19.24 9.78
N GLU A 352 7.13 -20.35 9.57
CA GLU A 352 7.16 -21.06 8.27
C GLU A 352 5.77 -21.43 7.75
N ILE A 353 4.85 -21.84 8.63
CA ILE A 353 3.45 -22.16 8.29
C ILE A 353 2.70 -20.98 7.66
N ALA A 354 3.10 -19.74 7.96
CA ALA A 354 2.55 -18.56 7.33
C ALA A 354 2.97 -18.48 5.86
N PHE A 355 4.24 -18.74 5.55
CA PHE A 355 4.73 -18.80 4.17
C PHE A 355 4.11 -19.97 3.41
N GLU A 356 3.99 -21.14 4.01
CA GLU A 356 3.32 -22.29 3.38
C GLU A 356 1.87 -21.98 2.96
N GLY A 357 1.13 -21.23 3.78
CA GLY A 357 -0.22 -20.81 3.41
C GLY A 357 -0.25 -19.71 2.33
N ILE A 358 0.82 -18.93 2.18
CA ILE A 358 1.02 -18.04 1.02
C ILE A 358 1.28 -18.87 -0.24
N TRP A 359 2.18 -19.87 -0.17
CA TRP A 359 2.51 -20.76 -1.30
C TRP A 359 1.28 -21.49 -1.81
N LYS A 360 0.46 -22.03 -0.90
CA LYS A 360 -0.84 -22.66 -1.23
C LYS A 360 -1.79 -21.72 -2.00
N ARG A 361 -1.69 -20.40 -1.80
CA ARG A 361 -2.50 -19.40 -2.53
C ARG A 361 -1.86 -18.99 -3.85
N PHE A 362 -0.54 -18.85 -3.90
CA PHE A 362 0.22 -18.56 -5.12
C PHE A 362 0.08 -19.69 -6.14
N LEU A 363 0.20 -20.96 -5.73
CA LEU A 363 0.09 -22.10 -6.63
C LEU A 363 -1.33 -22.32 -7.19
N LYS A 364 -2.35 -21.70 -6.58
CA LYS A 364 -3.75 -21.77 -7.02
C LYS A 364 -4.13 -20.74 -8.08
N VAL A 365 -3.30 -19.73 -8.34
CA VAL A 365 -3.55 -18.84 -9.48
C VAL A 365 -3.16 -19.55 -10.78
N GLY A 366 -3.84 -19.22 -11.87
CA GLY A 366 -3.58 -19.78 -13.19
C GLY A 366 -2.38 -19.12 -13.85
N ILE A 367 -2.64 -18.33 -14.89
CA ILE A 367 -1.64 -17.62 -15.70
C ILE A 367 -1.18 -16.29 -15.09
N GLU A 368 -1.78 -15.87 -13.98
CA GLU A 368 -1.43 -14.63 -13.30
C GLU A 368 -0.05 -14.71 -12.63
N THR A 369 0.60 -13.56 -12.46
CA THR A 369 1.93 -13.46 -11.84
C THR A 369 1.82 -12.86 -10.43
N PRO A 370 1.66 -13.68 -9.38
CA PRO A 370 1.69 -13.21 -8.01
C PRO A 370 3.14 -12.92 -7.60
N ARG A 371 3.37 -11.79 -6.93
CA ARG A 371 4.67 -11.41 -6.39
C ARG A 371 4.53 -11.04 -4.92
N LEU A 372 5.47 -11.53 -4.12
CA LEU A 372 5.66 -11.14 -2.73
C LEU A 372 7.07 -10.58 -2.61
N ILE A 373 7.19 -9.29 -2.29
CA ILE A 373 8.49 -8.60 -2.21
C ILE A 373 8.73 -8.19 -0.77
N LEU A 374 9.77 -8.74 -0.15
CA LEU A 374 10.16 -8.47 1.24
C LEU A 374 11.38 -7.54 1.24
N VAL A 375 11.20 -6.32 1.73
CA VAL A 375 12.20 -5.25 1.68
C VAL A 375 12.75 -5.03 3.09
N PRO A 376 14.06 -5.26 3.34
CA PRO A 376 14.62 -5.20 4.69
C PRO A 376 14.67 -3.75 5.20
N TYR A 377 14.34 -3.58 6.49
CA TYR A 377 14.49 -2.33 7.23
C TYR A 377 15.77 -2.38 8.08
N GLY A 378 15.81 -1.69 9.22
CA GLY A 378 17.02 -1.56 10.02
C GLY A 378 18.01 -0.53 9.44
N GLY A 379 19.22 -0.52 9.99
CA GLY A 379 20.25 0.46 9.65
C GLY A 379 19.76 1.88 9.88
N LYS A 380 19.92 2.75 8.88
CA LYS A 380 19.49 4.14 8.93
C LYS A 380 18.01 4.31 9.22
N MET A 381 17.16 3.38 8.80
CA MET A 381 15.72 3.44 9.05
C MET A 381 15.36 3.32 10.54
N ASP A 382 16.19 2.68 11.35
CA ASP A 382 15.99 2.57 12.81
C ASP A 382 16.50 3.81 13.56
N GLN A 383 17.42 4.57 12.96
CA GLN A 383 18.02 5.77 13.57
C GLN A 383 17.16 7.02 13.38
N ILE A 384 16.31 7.04 12.36
CA ILE A 384 15.45 8.18 12.03
C ILE A 384 14.19 8.10 12.88
N SER A 385 13.84 9.18 13.58
CA SER A 385 12.61 9.25 14.37
C SER A 385 11.36 9.12 13.50
N GLU A 386 10.33 8.42 14.01
CA GLU A 386 9.03 8.23 13.35
C GLU A 386 8.33 9.55 13.02
N SER A 387 8.62 10.63 13.74
CA SER A 387 8.02 11.96 13.52
C SER A 387 8.87 12.91 12.68
N SER A 388 10.07 12.50 12.26
CA SER A 388 11.01 13.34 11.50
C SER A 388 10.42 13.87 10.18
N ILE A 389 9.62 13.02 9.53
CA ILE A 389 8.78 13.30 8.36
C ILE A 389 7.48 12.48 8.51
N PRO A 390 6.42 12.71 7.70
CA PRO A 390 5.16 11.97 7.82
C PRO A 390 5.26 10.46 7.63
N PHE A 391 6.34 9.96 7.01
CA PHE A 391 6.61 8.54 6.94
C PHE A 391 7.06 8.02 8.32
N ALA A 392 6.17 7.30 8.99
CA ALA A 392 6.34 6.87 10.37
C ALA A 392 6.97 5.48 10.55
N HIS A 393 7.12 4.68 9.49
CA HIS A 393 7.53 3.28 9.64
C HIS A 393 9.05 3.16 9.85
N ARG A 394 9.54 3.35 11.08
CA ARG A 394 10.98 3.39 11.40
C ARG A 394 11.38 2.20 12.28
N ALA A 395 12.05 2.46 13.40
CA ALA A 395 12.52 1.47 14.37
C ALA A 395 11.43 0.46 14.75
N GLY A 396 11.83 -0.80 14.89
CA GLY A 396 10.93 -1.90 15.25
C GLY A 396 10.24 -2.59 14.07
N ASN A 397 10.39 -2.06 12.84
CA ASN A 397 10.02 -2.76 11.61
C ASN A 397 11.19 -3.60 11.11
N LEU A 398 10.99 -4.92 10.94
CA LEU A 398 12.00 -5.81 10.39
C LEU A 398 12.09 -5.66 8.87
N TYR A 399 10.93 -5.64 8.22
CA TYR A 399 10.83 -5.47 6.77
C TYR A 399 9.41 -5.04 6.38
N LYS A 400 9.30 -4.49 5.18
CA LYS A 400 8.02 -4.22 4.51
C LYS A 400 7.71 -5.34 3.53
N ILE A 401 6.43 -5.67 3.40
CA ILE A 401 5.90 -6.56 2.38
C ILE A 401 5.20 -5.74 1.31
N GLN A 402 5.46 -6.05 0.04
CA GLN A 402 4.58 -5.71 -1.06
C GLN A 402 3.94 -6.98 -1.62
N TYR A 403 2.61 -6.99 -1.61
CA TYR A 403 1.81 -7.97 -2.35
C TYR A 403 1.45 -7.36 -3.69
N LEU A 404 1.71 -8.08 -4.79
CA LEU A 404 1.36 -7.62 -6.12
C LEU A 404 0.80 -8.78 -6.92
N LEU A 405 -0.31 -8.55 -7.62
CA LEU A 405 -0.84 -9.48 -8.62
C LEU A 405 -0.91 -8.74 -9.95
N LEU A 406 -0.28 -9.31 -10.98
CA LEU A 406 -0.28 -8.80 -12.34
C LEU A 406 -1.06 -9.75 -13.25
N TRP A 407 -1.82 -9.20 -14.20
CA TRP A 407 -2.61 -10.00 -15.14
C TRP A 407 -2.89 -9.24 -16.45
N ASN A 408 -3.01 -9.98 -17.56
CA ASN A 408 -3.33 -9.41 -18.88
C ASN A 408 -4.81 -9.46 -19.25
N GLU A 409 -5.58 -10.32 -18.59
CA GLU A 409 -7.01 -10.48 -18.84
C GLU A 409 -7.76 -9.15 -18.65
N GLN A 410 -8.55 -8.80 -19.65
CA GLN A 410 -9.29 -7.53 -19.67
C GLN A 410 -10.71 -7.71 -19.11
N GLY A 411 -11.33 -6.60 -18.74
CA GLY A 411 -12.72 -6.57 -18.32
C GLY A 411 -12.94 -6.51 -16.81
N LYS A 412 -14.14 -6.07 -16.44
CA LYS A 412 -14.52 -5.80 -15.04
C LYS A 412 -14.55 -7.07 -14.21
N GLU A 413 -15.06 -8.17 -14.75
CA GLU A 413 -15.16 -9.46 -14.04
C GLU A 413 -13.80 -10.04 -13.69
N ALA A 414 -12.88 -10.05 -14.66
CA ALA A 414 -11.48 -10.41 -14.45
C ALA A 414 -10.86 -9.57 -13.33
N SER A 415 -10.96 -8.24 -13.44
CA SER A 415 -10.44 -7.33 -12.41
C SER A 415 -11.04 -7.59 -11.03
N MET A 416 -12.35 -7.87 -10.92
CA MET A 416 -12.99 -8.18 -9.63
C MET A 416 -12.46 -9.49 -9.04
N ARG A 417 -12.28 -10.53 -9.87
CA ARG A 417 -11.73 -11.83 -9.45
C ARG A 417 -10.30 -11.70 -8.93
N HIS A 418 -9.42 -11.01 -9.65
CA HIS A 418 -8.03 -10.80 -9.26
C HIS A 418 -7.90 -9.92 -8.00
N VAL A 419 -8.70 -8.85 -7.90
CA VAL A 419 -8.76 -8.00 -6.69
C VAL A 419 -9.29 -8.81 -5.49
N ALA A 420 -10.29 -9.67 -5.67
CA ALA A 420 -10.77 -10.55 -4.61
C ALA A 420 -9.70 -11.55 -4.16
N TRP A 421 -8.87 -12.07 -5.08
CA TRP A 421 -7.76 -12.96 -4.74
C TRP A 421 -6.74 -12.28 -3.83
N ILE A 422 -6.26 -11.09 -4.20
CA ILE A 422 -5.23 -10.41 -3.40
C ILE A 422 -5.79 -9.93 -2.05
N ARG A 423 -7.09 -9.60 -1.97
CA ARG A 423 -7.78 -9.36 -0.70
C ARG A 423 -7.75 -10.60 0.20
N ARG A 424 -8.02 -11.80 -0.32
CA ARG A 424 -7.94 -13.04 0.47
C ARG A 424 -6.52 -13.36 0.94
N LEU A 425 -5.50 -13.07 0.12
CA LEU A 425 -4.10 -13.19 0.52
C LEU A 425 -3.77 -12.21 1.66
N TYR A 426 -4.16 -10.95 1.51
CA TYR A 426 -3.92 -9.90 2.50
C TYR A 426 -4.68 -10.16 3.82
N SER A 427 -5.90 -10.69 3.76
CA SER A 427 -6.63 -11.10 4.97
C SER A 427 -5.94 -12.27 5.68
N TYR A 428 -5.36 -13.21 4.91
CA TYR A 428 -4.63 -14.33 5.48
C TYR A 428 -3.36 -13.91 6.23
N THR A 429 -2.64 -12.89 5.73
CA THR A 429 -1.41 -12.41 6.37
C THR A 429 -1.65 -11.53 7.60
N ALA A 430 -2.89 -11.05 7.81
CA ALA A 430 -3.25 -10.11 8.88
C ALA A 430 -2.74 -10.50 10.29
N PRO A 431 -2.77 -11.79 10.72
CA PRO A 431 -2.30 -12.16 12.06
C PRO A 431 -0.78 -12.06 12.25
N TYR A 432 0.01 -12.00 11.16
CA TYR A 432 1.47 -12.11 11.18
C TYR A 432 2.20 -10.79 10.92
N VAL A 433 1.45 -9.71 10.65
CA VAL A 433 1.98 -8.38 10.30
C VAL A 433 1.67 -7.37 11.41
N SER A 434 2.06 -6.12 11.24
CA SER A 434 1.75 -5.07 12.20
C SER A 434 0.25 -4.94 12.45
N LYS A 435 -0.08 -4.53 13.68
CA LYS A 435 -1.46 -4.36 14.15
C LYS A 435 -1.51 -3.19 15.12
N ASN A 436 -2.66 -2.53 15.16
CA ASN A 436 -2.94 -1.37 16.01
C ASN A 436 -1.96 -0.19 15.80
N PRO A 437 -1.89 0.41 14.60
CA PRO A 437 -2.63 0.07 13.38
C PRO A 437 -1.94 -1.03 12.55
N ARG A 438 -2.65 -1.59 11.56
CA ARG A 438 -2.02 -2.36 10.48
C ARG A 438 -1.40 -1.37 9.51
N GLU A 439 -0.08 -1.29 9.52
CA GLU A 439 0.67 -0.26 8.80
C GLU A 439 0.64 -0.48 7.30
N ALA A 440 0.49 0.61 6.53
CA ALA A 440 0.49 0.59 5.07
C ALA A 440 1.35 1.72 4.51
N TYR A 441 1.88 1.53 3.31
CA TYR A 441 2.73 2.51 2.63
C TYR A 441 1.92 3.35 1.64
N ILE A 442 1.93 4.67 1.80
CA ILE A 442 1.16 5.60 0.94
C ILE A 442 1.58 5.54 -0.54
N GLY A 443 2.84 5.22 -0.83
CA GLY A 443 3.33 5.03 -2.19
C GLY A 443 2.70 3.82 -2.90
N TYR A 444 2.15 2.87 -2.15
CA TYR A 444 1.37 1.72 -2.63
C TYR A 444 -0.10 1.89 -2.30
N ARG A 445 -0.65 3.02 -2.75
CA ARG A 445 -2.00 3.45 -2.44
C ARG A 445 -3.01 2.30 -2.59
N ASP A 446 -3.83 2.11 -1.58
CA ASP A 446 -4.81 1.03 -1.49
C ASP A 446 -6.15 1.57 -0.97
N LEU A 447 -7.13 1.69 -1.88
CA LEU A 447 -8.46 2.20 -1.52
C LEU A 447 -9.24 1.23 -0.62
N ASP A 448 -8.80 -0.03 -0.47
CA ASP A 448 -9.42 -0.98 0.44
C ASP A 448 -9.12 -0.68 1.92
N VAL A 449 -8.10 0.13 2.21
CA VAL A 449 -7.79 0.60 3.58
C VAL A 449 -8.86 1.58 4.07
N GLY A 450 -9.40 2.38 3.17
CA GLY A 450 -10.43 3.37 3.45
C GLY A 450 -10.42 4.51 2.45
N MET A 451 -11.56 5.19 2.34
CA MET A 451 -11.73 6.36 1.47
C MET A 451 -12.52 7.43 2.21
N ASN A 452 -12.17 8.70 1.94
CA ASN A 452 -13.00 9.83 2.36
C ASN A 452 -14.33 9.80 1.59
N ASN A 453 -15.44 10.14 2.26
CA ASN A 453 -16.73 10.27 1.60
C ASN A 453 -16.71 11.46 0.62
N ILE A 454 -16.97 11.14 -0.65
CA ILE A 454 -16.99 12.08 -1.78
C ILE A 454 -18.15 13.07 -1.67
N GLN A 455 -19.22 12.75 -0.94
CA GLN A 455 -20.39 13.62 -0.74
C GLN A 455 -20.24 14.57 0.45
N GLY A 456 -19.12 14.52 1.18
CA GLY A 456 -18.86 15.38 2.33
C GLY A 456 -19.60 14.90 3.60
N ASN A 457 -18.89 14.96 4.72
CA ASN A 457 -19.37 14.77 6.10
C ASN A 457 -19.30 13.37 6.73
N THR A 458 -18.59 12.40 6.16
CA THR A 458 -18.37 11.15 6.91
C THR A 458 -17.12 10.40 6.46
N ILE A 459 -16.08 10.41 7.29
CA ILE A 459 -14.97 9.46 7.11
C ILE A 459 -15.56 8.06 7.28
N LEU A 460 -15.31 7.14 6.36
CA LEU A 460 -15.73 5.75 6.52
C LEU A 460 -14.58 4.96 7.15
N VAL A 461 -14.81 4.36 8.31
CA VAL A 461 -13.89 3.36 8.89
C VAL A 461 -14.62 2.03 8.93
N SER A 462 -13.99 0.98 8.39
CA SER A 462 -14.60 -0.36 8.22
C SER A 462 -15.92 -0.35 7.41
N GLY A 463 -16.06 0.57 6.45
CA GLY A 463 -17.25 0.70 5.60
C GLY A 463 -18.43 1.43 6.25
N LEU A 464 -18.26 1.98 7.44
CA LEU A 464 -19.31 2.65 8.21
C LEU A 464 -18.91 4.09 8.53
N ALA A 465 -19.92 4.96 8.54
CA ALA A 465 -19.83 6.37 8.84
C ALA A 465 -19.21 6.65 10.22
N CYS A 466 -18.07 7.36 10.26
CA CYS A 466 -17.55 8.02 11.45
C CYS A 466 -18.24 9.38 11.62
N LYS A 467 -18.86 9.56 12.78
CA LYS A 467 -19.42 10.83 13.21
C LYS A 467 -18.30 11.74 13.72
N ASP A 468 -18.39 13.05 13.48
CA ASP A 468 -17.45 14.02 14.08
C ASP A 468 -17.53 13.90 15.61
N PRO A 469 -16.41 13.69 16.33
CA PRO A 469 -16.39 13.60 17.80
C PRO A 469 -17.13 14.75 18.50
N LYS A 470 -17.16 15.95 17.91
CA LYS A 470 -17.89 17.11 18.45
C LYS A 470 -19.40 17.01 18.32
N SER A 471 -19.89 16.16 17.43
CA SER A 471 -21.32 15.96 17.12
C SER A 471 -21.90 14.67 17.71
N VAL A 472 -21.07 13.86 18.37
CA VAL A 472 -21.46 12.62 19.04
C VAL A 472 -22.34 12.94 20.24
N GLN A 473 -23.43 12.18 20.40
CA GLN A 473 -24.40 12.30 21.50
C GLN A 473 -24.62 10.94 22.16
N ALA A 474 -25.19 10.93 23.36
CA ALA A 474 -25.48 9.70 24.10
C ALA A 474 -26.35 8.71 23.30
N SER A 475 -27.25 9.22 22.45
CA SER A 475 -28.09 8.40 21.57
C SER A 475 -27.30 7.55 20.57
N ASP A 476 -26.08 7.96 20.21
CA ASP A 476 -25.21 7.17 19.32
C ASP A 476 -24.64 5.91 20.01
N PHE A 477 -24.69 5.86 21.34
CA PHE A 477 -24.18 4.75 22.17
C PHE A 477 -25.28 3.96 22.87
N SER A 478 -26.55 4.24 22.58
CA SER A 478 -27.70 3.62 23.25
C SER A 478 -28.67 3.00 22.26
N PHE A 479 -29.24 1.87 22.63
CA PHE A 479 -30.38 1.27 21.93
C PHE A 479 -31.41 0.80 22.95
N SER A 480 -32.68 1.07 22.68
CA SER A 480 -33.82 0.51 23.42
C SER A 480 -34.64 -0.36 22.48
N GLY A 481 -35.02 -1.54 22.95
CA GLY A 481 -35.80 -2.50 22.15
C GLY A 481 -35.52 -3.95 22.50
N LEU A 482 -34.42 -4.25 23.19
CA LEU A 482 -34.12 -5.61 23.66
C LEU A 482 -35.06 -6.12 24.76
N HIS A 483 -35.96 -5.30 25.29
CA HIS A 483 -37.03 -5.77 26.18
C HIS A 483 -38.19 -6.43 25.41
N MET A 484 -38.29 -6.20 24.09
CA MET A 484 -39.35 -6.74 23.25
C MET A 484 -39.11 -8.22 22.96
N LEU A 485 -40.14 -9.04 23.15
CA LEU A 485 -40.10 -10.47 22.88
C LEU A 485 -39.99 -10.75 21.37
N GLY A 486 -39.02 -11.58 20.98
CA GLY A 486 -38.89 -12.09 19.63
C GLY A 486 -39.95 -13.13 19.27
N ASN A 487 -40.39 -13.14 18.00
CA ASN A 487 -41.30 -14.17 17.50
C ASN A 487 -40.55 -15.50 17.26
N THR A 488 -40.77 -16.45 18.16
CA THR A 488 -40.18 -17.80 18.14
C THR A 488 -40.99 -18.82 17.35
N SER A 489 -42.13 -18.43 16.75
CA SER A 489 -42.94 -19.27 15.85
C SER A 489 -42.27 -19.42 14.48
N ASN A 490 -41.11 -20.08 14.46
CA ASN A 490 -40.30 -20.33 13.28
C ASN A 490 -39.59 -21.70 13.39
N ALA A 491 -38.97 -22.15 12.30
CA ALA A 491 -38.42 -23.51 12.19
C ALA A 491 -37.34 -23.87 13.23
N VAL A 492 -36.66 -22.88 13.82
CA VAL A 492 -35.61 -23.11 14.82
C VAL A 492 -36.09 -22.85 16.25
N GLY A 493 -37.33 -22.36 16.43
CA GLY A 493 -37.90 -22.10 17.75
C GLY A 493 -37.19 -21.00 18.53
N SER A 494 -36.40 -20.15 17.88
CA SER A 494 -35.64 -19.07 18.53
C SER A 494 -35.62 -17.81 17.68
N ARG A 495 -35.33 -16.66 18.29
CA ARG A 495 -35.15 -15.38 17.59
C ARG A 495 -33.99 -14.61 18.22
N VAL A 496 -33.07 -14.14 17.39
CA VAL A 496 -31.87 -13.39 17.79
C VAL A 496 -31.93 -11.94 17.24
N PRO A 497 -32.57 -10.98 17.93
CA PRO A 497 -32.44 -9.57 17.59
C PRO A 497 -31.03 -9.07 17.93
N ALA A 498 -30.16 -8.98 16.92
CA ALA A 498 -28.82 -8.42 17.08
C ALA A 498 -28.85 -6.89 17.11
N VAL A 499 -28.10 -6.33 18.06
CA VAL A 499 -27.78 -4.91 18.20
C VAL A 499 -26.31 -4.76 17.81
N ASN A 500 -26.10 -4.35 16.57
CA ASN A 500 -24.79 -4.09 16.02
C ASN A 500 -24.66 -2.60 15.66
N VAL A 501 -23.62 -2.26 14.91
CA VAL A 501 -23.34 -0.89 14.48
C VAL A 501 -24.48 -0.21 13.68
N ALA A 502 -25.42 -0.97 13.12
CA ALA A 502 -26.62 -0.43 12.49
C ALA A 502 -27.62 0.15 13.51
N GLN A 503 -27.65 -0.39 14.73
CA GLN A 503 -28.53 0.07 15.82
C GLN A 503 -27.82 1.02 16.78
N ILE A 504 -26.54 0.77 17.07
CA ILE A 504 -25.69 1.61 17.93
C ILE A 504 -24.47 2.06 17.10
N PRO A 505 -24.52 3.23 16.44
CA PRO A 505 -23.41 3.72 15.63
C PRO A 505 -22.07 3.80 16.37
N GLY A 506 -22.11 4.07 17.68
CA GLY A 506 -20.95 4.11 18.56
C GLY A 506 -20.19 2.78 18.71
N LEU A 507 -20.76 1.65 18.25
CA LEU A 507 -20.05 0.36 18.20
C LEU A 507 -19.04 0.27 17.05
N ASN A 508 -19.03 1.23 16.11
CA ASN A 508 -18.10 1.20 15.00
C ASN A 508 -16.65 1.10 15.50
N THR A 509 -15.85 0.20 14.93
CA THR A 509 -14.45 -0.09 15.30
C THR A 509 -14.20 -0.74 16.67
N LEU A 510 -15.20 -0.85 17.55
CA LEU A 510 -15.01 -1.41 18.90
C LEU A 510 -14.97 -2.94 18.92
N GLY A 511 -15.43 -3.60 17.85
CA GLY A 511 -15.45 -5.07 17.78
C GLY A 511 -16.47 -5.73 18.70
N ILE A 512 -17.53 -4.99 19.08
CA ILE A 512 -18.57 -5.44 20.01
C ILE A 512 -19.94 -5.45 19.31
N SER A 513 -20.76 -6.44 19.62
CA SER A 513 -22.19 -6.49 19.31
C SER A 513 -22.94 -7.12 20.49
N PHE A 514 -24.22 -6.81 20.62
CA PHE A 514 -25.09 -7.38 21.65
C PHE A 514 -26.29 -8.07 21.00
N ALA A 515 -26.93 -8.99 21.70
CA ALA A 515 -28.21 -9.56 21.28
C ALA A 515 -29.01 -9.96 22.51
N ARG A 516 -30.33 -9.99 22.35
CA ARG A 516 -31.21 -10.83 23.17
C ARG A 516 -31.52 -12.06 22.36
N ILE A 517 -31.71 -13.21 22.99
CA ILE A 517 -32.20 -14.40 22.32
C ILE A 517 -33.40 -14.95 23.08
N ASP A 518 -34.54 -15.03 22.40
CA ASP A 518 -35.74 -15.68 22.93
C ASP A 518 -35.86 -17.08 22.34
N TYR A 519 -36.16 -18.06 23.19
CA TYR A 519 -36.31 -19.47 22.82
C TYR A 519 -37.67 -20.00 23.27
N ALA A 520 -38.41 -20.62 22.35
CA ALA A 520 -39.53 -21.50 22.67
C ALA A 520 -39.03 -22.80 23.33
N PRO A 521 -39.90 -23.63 23.95
CA PRO A 521 -39.50 -24.95 24.42
C PRO A 521 -38.92 -25.77 23.26
N SER A 522 -37.79 -26.45 23.49
CA SER A 522 -37.01 -27.14 22.45
C SER A 522 -36.40 -26.26 21.34
N GLY A 523 -36.56 -24.93 21.41
CA GLY A 523 -35.95 -24.00 20.47
C GLY A 523 -34.42 -23.98 20.57
N SER A 524 -33.75 -23.66 19.47
CA SER A 524 -32.28 -23.61 19.42
C SER A 524 -31.79 -22.44 18.58
N ASN A 525 -30.63 -21.91 18.95
CA ASN A 525 -29.82 -21.10 18.06
C ASN A 525 -28.83 -22.06 17.38
N PRO A 526 -28.97 -22.31 16.07
CA PRO A 526 -28.20 -23.33 15.38
C PRO A 526 -26.68 -23.12 15.48
N LEU A 527 -25.93 -24.18 15.16
CA LEU A 527 -24.47 -24.16 15.14
C LEU A 527 -23.95 -23.01 14.26
N HIS A 528 -23.13 -22.13 14.84
CA HIS A 528 -22.55 -20.99 14.13
C HIS A 528 -21.16 -20.63 14.70
N THR A 529 -20.51 -19.65 14.09
CA THR A 529 -19.18 -19.16 14.49
C THR A 529 -19.12 -17.65 14.37
N HIS A 530 -18.30 -17.03 15.23
CA HIS A 530 -17.91 -15.62 15.11
C HIS A 530 -16.42 -15.55 14.78
N PRO A 531 -16.03 -15.30 13.51
CA PRO A 531 -14.63 -15.43 13.09
C PRO A 531 -13.68 -14.37 13.67
N ARG A 532 -14.22 -13.36 14.36
CA ARG A 532 -13.49 -12.20 14.88
C ARG A 532 -13.85 -11.82 16.32
N ALA A 533 -14.68 -12.59 17.01
CA ALA A 533 -15.15 -12.26 18.36
C ALA A 533 -15.44 -13.52 19.17
N SER A 534 -15.33 -13.40 20.50
CA SER A 534 -15.93 -14.33 21.45
C SER A 534 -17.38 -13.93 21.74
N GLU A 535 -18.18 -14.89 22.19
CA GLU A 535 -19.54 -14.64 22.67
C GLU A 535 -19.59 -14.94 24.19
N ILE A 536 -20.26 -14.08 24.94
CA ILE A 536 -20.59 -14.30 26.35
C ILE A 536 -22.10 -14.29 26.45
N LEU A 537 -22.66 -15.35 27.00
CA LEU A 537 -24.10 -15.52 27.14
C LEU A 537 -24.50 -15.59 28.61
N THR A 538 -25.59 -14.93 28.97
CA THR A 538 -26.15 -14.95 30.33
C THR A 538 -27.61 -15.34 30.27
N VAL A 539 -28.02 -16.40 30.97
CA VAL A 539 -29.43 -16.80 30.99
C VAL A 539 -30.23 -15.86 31.89
N LEU A 540 -31.18 -15.14 31.31
CA LEU A 540 -32.08 -14.24 32.05
C LEU A 540 -33.30 -14.99 32.59
N GLU A 541 -33.81 -15.98 31.83
CA GLU A 541 -34.97 -16.80 32.18
C GLU A 541 -34.87 -18.21 31.57
N GLY A 542 -35.46 -19.21 32.23
CA GLY A 542 -35.48 -20.59 31.74
C GLY A 542 -34.16 -21.34 31.95
N SER A 543 -33.95 -22.36 31.11
CA SER A 543 -32.80 -23.28 31.16
C SER A 543 -32.26 -23.53 29.75
N LEU A 544 -30.97 -23.29 29.54
CA LEU A 544 -30.31 -23.47 28.24
C LEU A 544 -29.16 -24.47 28.34
N GLU A 545 -29.16 -25.47 27.46
CA GLU A 545 -27.95 -26.22 27.13
C GLU A 545 -27.12 -25.41 26.16
N VAL A 546 -25.85 -25.19 26.49
CA VAL A 546 -24.91 -24.42 25.67
C VAL A 546 -23.62 -25.20 25.50
N GLY A 547 -22.98 -25.05 24.34
CA GLY A 547 -21.68 -25.71 24.15
C GLY A 547 -20.94 -25.30 22.89
N PHE A 548 -19.66 -25.65 22.86
CA PHE A 548 -18.79 -25.48 21.70
C PHE A 548 -17.92 -26.72 21.47
N VAL A 549 -17.41 -26.86 20.25
CA VAL A 549 -16.49 -27.93 19.87
C VAL A 549 -15.08 -27.37 19.77
N THR A 550 -14.11 -28.01 20.44
CA THR A 550 -12.69 -27.63 20.35
C THR A 550 -12.15 -27.88 18.94
N SER A 551 -11.06 -27.23 18.56
CA SER A 551 -10.38 -27.51 17.29
C SER A 551 -9.60 -28.84 17.31
N ASN A 552 -9.11 -29.25 16.13
CA ASN A 552 -8.19 -30.37 15.93
C ASN A 552 -7.01 -30.31 16.94
N PRO A 553 -6.59 -31.46 17.53
CA PRO A 553 -6.91 -32.83 17.09
C PRO A 553 -8.12 -33.51 17.73
N GLU A 554 -8.61 -33.02 18.87
CA GLU A 554 -9.56 -33.80 19.69
C GLU A 554 -11.04 -33.56 19.37
N ASN A 555 -11.39 -32.43 18.73
CA ASN A 555 -12.77 -32.06 18.38
C ASN A 555 -13.79 -32.32 19.51
N ARG A 556 -13.40 -32.01 20.76
CA ARG A 556 -14.16 -32.35 21.96
C ARG A 556 -15.32 -31.39 22.14
N LEU A 557 -16.50 -31.92 22.46
CA LEU A 557 -17.64 -31.11 22.89
C LEU A 557 -17.45 -30.67 24.35
N ILE A 558 -17.52 -29.36 24.57
CA ILE A 558 -17.61 -28.76 25.91
C ILE A 558 -19.02 -28.19 26.02
N THR A 559 -19.82 -28.69 26.98
CA THR A 559 -21.24 -28.36 27.12
C THR A 559 -21.65 -28.25 28.59
N GLU A 560 -22.65 -27.43 28.87
CA GLU A 560 -23.25 -27.26 30.20
C GLU A 560 -24.73 -26.87 30.07
N VAL A 561 -25.55 -27.21 31.08
CA VAL A 561 -26.93 -26.73 31.19
C VAL A 561 -26.96 -25.58 32.20
N LEU A 562 -27.15 -24.36 31.68
CA LEU A 562 -27.28 -23.15 32.48
C LEU A 562 -28.72 -22.93 32.95
N GLN A 563 -28.86 -22.51 34.21
CA GLN A 563 -30.11 -21.97 34.76
C GLN A 563 -30.08 -20.44 34.74
N LYS A 564 -31.20 -19.81 35.07
CA LYS A 564 -31.27 -18.35 35.29
C LYS A 564 -30.11 -17.83 36.15
N GLY A 565 -29.41 -16.82 35.63
CA GLY A 565 -28.19 -16.23 36.21
C GLY A 565 -26.89 -16.91 35.79
N GLY A 566 -26.95 -18.05 35.11
CA GLY A 566 -25.78 -18.75 34.58
C GLY A 566 -25.14 -18.00 33.42
N VAL A 567 -23.81 -18.06 33.33
CA VAL A 567 -22.99 -17.39 32.31
C VAL A 567 -22.08 -18.40 31.64
N PHE A 568 -21.94 -18.32 30.31
CA PHE A 568 -21.02 -19.18 29.57
C PHE A 568 -20.31 -18.41 28.46
N VAL A 569 -19.05 -18.77 28.22
CA VAL A 569 -18.17 -18.08 27.26
C VAL A 569 -17.84 -19.01 26.10
N PHE A 570 -18.08 -18.54 24.88
CA PHE A 570 -17.71 -19.22 23.65
C PHE A 570 -16.41 -18.62 23.10
N PRO A 571 -15.34 -19.42 22.94
CA PRO A 571 -14.07 -18.93 22.40
C PRO A 571 -14.19 -18.46 20.96
N ILE A 572 -13.31 -17.51 20.59
CA ILE A 572 -13.27 -16.93 19.25
C ILE A 572 -13.15 -18.02 18.17
N ASN A 573 -13.96 -17.90 17.12
CA ASN A 573 -13.91 -18.75 15.93
C ASN A 573 -14.12 -20.26 16.18
N LEU A 574 -14.72 -20.65 17.31
CA LEU A 574 -15.17 -22.03 17.53
C LEU A 574 -16.65 -22.20 17.20
N VAL A 575 -17.00 -23.37 16.68
CA VAL A 575 -18.40 -23.74 16.39
C VAL A 575 -19.12 -23.97 17.71
N HIS A 576 -20.23 -23.26 17.91
CA HIS A 576 -21.01 -23.33 19.15
C HIS A 576 -22.52 -23.23 18.90
N PHE A 577 -23.30 -23.59 19.92
CA PHE A 577 -24.76 -23.61 19.89
C PHE A 577 -25.37 -23.27 21.25
N GLN A 578 -26.67 -22.99 21.21
CA GLN A 578 -27.52 -22.90 22.40
C GLN A 578 -28.87 -23.57 22.13
N ARG A 579 -29.42 -24.29 23.10
CA ARG A 579 -30.72 -24.96 23.00
C ARG A 579 -31.50 -24.86 24.30
N ASN A 580 -32.78 -24.53 24.20
CA ASN A 580 -33.68 -24.60 25.33
C ASN A 580 -34.06 -26.05 25.63
N VAL A 581 -33.67 -26.51 26.82
CA VAL A 581 -33.97 -27.85 27.34
C VAL A 581 -35.07 -27.83 28.40
N GLY A 582 -35.57 -26.65 28.76
CA GLY A 582 -36.70 -26.48 29.66
C GLY A 582 -38.06 -26.72 29.00
N THR A 583 -39.08 -26.90 29.83
CA THR A 583 -40.49 -27.02 29.41
C THR A 583 -41.16 -25.67 29.18
N SER A 584 -40.54 -24.57 29.61
CA SER A 584 -40.98 -23.19 29.40
C SER A 584 -40.09 -22.46 28.39
N ASN A 585 -40.49 -21.25 28.00
CA ASN A 585 -39.61 -20.35 27.24
C ASN A 585 -38.33 -20.03 28.04
N ALA A 586 -37.26 -19.70 27.31
CA ALA A 586 -36.00 -19.23 27.87
C ALA A 586 -35.55 -17.94 27.17
N VAL A 587 -34.77 -17.14 27.89
CA VAL A 587 -34.24 -15.85 27.42
C VAL A 587 -32.77 -15.75 27.82
N ALA A 588 -31.92 -15.30 26.89
CA ALA A 588 -30.50 -15.03 27.13
C ALA A 588 -30.02 -13.73 26.49
#